data_AF-A0A9E0QN81-F1
#
_entry.id   AF-A0A9E0QN81-F1
#
_cell.length_a   1.000
_cell.length_b   1.000
_cell.length_c   1.000
_cell.angle_alpha   90.00
_cell.angle_beta   90.00
_cell.angle_gamma   90.00
#
_symmetry.space_group_name_H-M   'P 1'
#
loop_
_entity.id
_entity.type
_entity.pdbx_description
1 polymer ?
#
loop_
_entity_poly.entity_id
_entity_poly.type
_entity_poly.pdbx_seq_one_letter_code
_entity_poly.pdbx_strand_id
1 'polypeptide(L)'
;MSNEQYLIFTILSITLLLFAWGRWRYDVVALCAMTAVLLFDLVSPTQAFAGFGHTAVITVAAVLVISQALKNAGVVDVVAAYLSPLTSNAIAHIALLTTVVTFFSAFMNNVGALALLLPVAIATAKEHNRSPAMVLMPVAFGSILGGMSTMIGTPPNIIIANYRADITGTPFYMFDFSPIGSVIAVVGVIFIALIGWRLIPKQRFDGNTPEQLFEVSNYLTEVKVMPNSPLIDVAVNEIESIQNEDIGIVGVTRGSRLSLNTNPNYAVKENDILILRGDPVSLQSKFADANLEFQTATGKTFEDLTAGDFALTEAVITSTSPLVGRDVSYLRRRTANSVAIIGLAHEGQMLRKRLRNHIFKAGDVLLLQCETAYVGDMLSELNLLPLAERGIQIGQQRRVVIALSIFIAAIMLGAMHILPMAGAFILAILVYTLMGFLPAKNVYQDIDWPIIVLLGAMIPVGKALESTGATGLVASSIVNVTAGLPIYIVLTLILVVTMFLSDIINNAATALVMAPISVGIANQLGVNIDPFLMAVAIGASCAFLTPIGHQSNTLVMGPGGYQFGDYWRMGLPLEIIIVIISVPLILIVWPL
;
A
#
# COMPACT_ATOMS: atom_id res chain seq x y z
N MET A 1 -16.40 12.45 36.08
CA MET A 1 -15.27 11.77 35.44
C MET A 1 -14.12 11.72 36.43
N SER A 2 -13.43 10.59 36.58
CA SER A 2 -12.24 10.46 37.43
C SER A 2 -11.01 11.10 36.76
N ASN A 3 -9.93 11.33 37.52
CA ASN A 3 -8.67 11.84 36.97
C ASN A 3 -8.10 10.89 35.90
N GLU A 4 -8.17 9.58 36.14
CA GLU A 4 -7.74 8.56 35.18
C GLU A 4 -8.54 8.61 33.88
N GLN A 5 -9.86 8.86 33.96
CA GLN A 5 -10.72 9.04 32.78
C GLN A 5 -10.32 10.28 31.99
N TYR A 6 -10.07 11.42 32.65
CA TYR A 6 -9.59 12.62 31.96
C TYR A 6 -8.25 12.39 31.26
N LEU A 7 -7.32 11.69 31.90
CA LEU A 7 -6.01 11.36 31.34
C LEU A 7 -6.14 10.48 30.10
N ILE A 8 -6.87 9.37 30.17
CA ILE A 8 -7.00 8.47 29.02
C ILE A 8 -7.73 9.12 27.84
N PHE A 9 -8.77 9.94 28.08
CA PHE A 9 -9.42 10.70 27.01
C PHE A 9 -8.48 11.72 26.38
N THR A 10 -7.63 12.37 27.17
CA THR A 10 -6.63 13.31 26.67
C THR A 10 -5.60 12.58 25.80
N ILE A 11 -5.06 11.45 26.28
CA ILE A 11 -4.11 10.62 25.54
C ILE A 11 -4.73 10.17 24.22
N LEU A 12 -5.94 9.63 24.23
CA LEU A 12 -6.64 9.18 23.02
C LEU A 12 -6.93 10.32 22.07
N SER A 13 -7.39 11.47 22.57
CA SER A 13 -7.67 12.64 21.72
C SER A 13 -6.40 13.13 21.02
N ILE A 14 -5.28 13.24 21.76
CA ILE A 14 -3.98 13.59 21.17
C ILE A 14 -3.53 12.53 20.16
N THR A 15 -3.70 11.26 20.48
CA THR A 15 -3.34 10.13 19.60
C THR A 15 -4.13 10.18 18.29
N LEU A 16 -5.45 10.38 18.35
CA LEU A 16 -6.33 10.51 17.19
C LEU A 16 -5.97 11.76 16.35
N LEU A 17 -5.66 12.88 17.00
CA LEU A 17 -5.21 14.09 16.31
C LEU A 17 -3.86 13.89 15.61
N LEU A 18 -2.92 13.18 16.24
CA LEU A 18 -1.62 12.87 15.63
C LEU A 18 -1.75 11.88 14.46
N PHE A 19 -2.64 10.88 14.56
CA PHE A 19 -2.97 10.01 13.43
C PHE A 19 -3.57 10.80 12.28
N ALA A 20 -4.56 11.65 12.55
CA ALA A 20 -5.18 12.50 11.54
C ALA A 20 -4.21 13.52 10.93
N TRP A 21 -3.23 14.00 11.70
CA TRP A 21 -2.17 14.86 11.18
C TRP A 21 -1.32 14.12 10.13
N GLY A 22 -0.98 12.84 10.38
CA GLY A 22 -0.25 12.00 9.44
C GLY A 22 1.21 12.42 9.18
N ARG A 23 1.77 13.34 9.99
CA ARG A 23 3.18 13.76 9.87
C ARG A 23 4.16 12.76 10.46
N TRP A 24 3.75 12.06 11.51
CA TRP A 24 4.55 11.02 12.14
C TRP A 24 4.04 9.66 11.69
N ARG A 25 4.94 8.68 11.61
CA ARG A 25 4.55 7.31 11.33
C ARG A 25 3.63 6.81 12.46
N TYR A 26 2.59 6.08 12.10
CA TYR A 26 1.54 5.66 13.04
C TYR A 26 2.05 4.72 14.14
N ASP A 27 3.10 3.93 13.87
CA ASP A 27 3.76 3.08 14.86
C ASP A 27 4.43 3.91 15.97
N VAL A 28 5.06 5.04 15.60
CA VAL A 28 5.65 5.98 16.56
C VAL A 28 4.57 6.63 17.42
N VAL A 29 3.45 7.06 16.82
CA VAL A 29 2.33 7.67 17.54
C VAL A 29 1.74 6.68 18.57
N ALA A 30 1.58 5.41 18.20
CA ALA A 30 1.11 4.37 19.10
C ALA A 30 2.10 4.08 20.25
N LEU A 31 3.41 4.04 19.97
CA LEU A 31 4.42 3.92 21.02
C LEU A 31 4.39 5.10 22.00
N CYS A 32 4.17 6.32 21.51
CA CYS A 32 3.97 7.49 22.37
C CYS A 32 2.72 7.34 23.25
N ALA A 33 1.61 6.86 22.70
CA ALA A 33 0.38 6.61 23.45
C ALA A 33 0.58 5.53 24.53
N MET A 34 1.18 4.39 24.18
CA MET A 34 1.53 3.32 25.13
C MET A 34 2.42 3.83 26.26
N THR A 35 3.46 4.61 25.90
CA THR A 35 4.39 5.19 26.87
C THR A 35 3.68 6.19 27.78
N ALA A 36 2.77 7.01 27.25
CA ALA A 36 1.98 7.94 28.06
C ALA A 36 1.11 7.18 29.08
N VAL A 37 0.39 6.15 28.64
CA VAL A 37 -0.45 5.31 29.52
C VAL A 37 0.40 4.66 30.64
N LEU A 38 1.63 4.24 30.33
CA LEU A 38 2.57 3.70 31.32
C LEU A 38 3.08 4.79 32.29
N LEU A 39 3.47 5.97 31.78
CA LEU A 39 4.01 7.06 32.59
C LEU A 39 2.97 7.66 33.55
N PHE A 40 1.70 7.66 33.16
CA PHE A 40 0.59 8.12 33.99
C PHE A 40 0.01 7.00 34.88
N ASP A 41 0.67 5.85 34.96
CA ASP A 41 0.30 4.71 35.80
C ASP A 41 -1.13 4.20 35.55
N LEU A 42 -1.63 4.36 34.32
CA LEU A 42 -2.94 3.85 33.90
C LEU A 42 -2.90 2.33 33.65
N VAL A 43 -1.71 1.79 33.38
CA VAL A 43 -1.45 0.38 33.10
C VAL A 43 -0.10 -0.01 33.70
N SER A 44 -0.03 -1.19 34.31
CA SER A 44 1.22 -1.71 34.88
C SER A 44 2.29 -1.99 33.80
N PRO A 45 3.60 -1.99 34.14
CA PRO A 45 4.66 -2.27 33.17
C PRO A 45 4.50 -3.60 32.44
N THR A 46 4.07 -4.66 33.13
CA THR A 46 3.84 -5.97 32.50
C THR A 46 2.70 -5.94 31.49
N GLN A 47 1.62 -5.21 31.80
CA GLN A 47 0.49 -5.04 30.89
C GLN A 47 0.84 -4.14 29.69
N ALA A 48 1.69 -3.13 29.89
CA ALA A 48 2.14 -2.24 28.82
C ALA A 48 2.88 -3.00 27.71
N PHE A 49 3.67 -4.03 28.05
CA PHE A 49 4.37 -4.85 27.06
C PHE A 49 3.60 -6.11 26.64
N ALA A 50 2.52 -6.47 27.34
CA ALA A 50 1.74 -7.68 27.05
C ALA A 50 1.16 -7.70 25.62
N GLY A 51 0.92 -6.53 25.02
CA GLY A 51 0.43 -6.41 23.64
C GLY A 51 1.37 -7.04 22.62
N PHE A 52 2.70 -6.99 22.81
CA PHE A 52 3.67 -7.57 21.85
C PHE A 52 3.69 -9.11 21.84
N GLY A 53 3.27 -9.74 22.95
CA GLY A 53 3.10 -11.20 23.04
C GLY A 53 1.70 -11.68 22.66
N HIS A 54 0.83 -10.77 22.23
CA HIS A 54 -0.58 -11.07 22.00
C HIS A 54 -0.79 -11.91 20.73
N THR A 55 -1.70 -12.89 20.79
CA THR A 55 -2.00 -13.83 19.70
C THR A 55 -2.39 -13.11 18.40
N ALA A 56 -3.11 -11.98 18.49
CA ALA A 56 -3.45 -11.15 17.33
C ALA A 56 -2.20 -10.65 16.58
N VAL A 57 -1.20 -10.16 17.31
CA VAL A 57 0.04 -9.61 16.74
C VAL A 57 0.84 -10.72 16.04
N ILE A 58 0.95 -11.87 16.69
CA ILE A 58 1.63 -13.05 16.13
C ILE A 58 0.91 -13.55 14.87
N THR A 59 -0.43 -13.59 14.89
CA THR A 59 -1.23 -14.02 13.73
C THR A 59 -1.02 -13.08 12.54
N VAL A 60 -1.07 -11.76 12.76
CA VAL A 60 -0.81 -10.76 11.71
C VAL A 60 0.60 -10.92 11.14
N ALA A 61 1.62 -11.03 11.99
CA ALA A 61 3.00 -11.24 11.54
C ALA A 61 3.14 -12.50 10.69
N ALA A 62 2.54 -13.61 11.13
CA ALA A 62 2.62 -14.88 10.42
C ALA A 62 1.92 -14.82 9.04
N VAL A 63 0.77 -14.16 8.95
CA VAL A 63 0.04 -13.97 7.69
C VAL A 63 0.85 -13.14 6.69
N LEU A 64 1.55 -12.10 7.14
CA LEU A 64 2.43 -11.29 6.28
C LEU A 64 3.58 -12.13 5.70
N VAL A 65 4.20 -12.98 6.52
CA VAL A 65 5.27 -13.90 6.08
C VAL A 65 4.75 -14.97 5.12
N ILE A 66 3.59 -15.57 5.40
CA ILE A 66 2.95 -16.54 4.50
C ILE A 66 2.60 -15.89 3.17
N SER A 67 2.11 -14.65 3.19
CA SER A 67 1.79 -13.91 1.98
C SER A 67 3.03 -13.83 1.09
N GLN A 68 4.21 -13.56 1.65
CA GLN A 68 5.47 -13.56 0.92
C GLN A 68 5.87 -14.93 0.38
N ALA A 69 5.66 -16.02 1.14
CA ALA A 69 5.91 -17.37 0.66
C ALA A 69 5.08 -17.69 -0.60
N LEU A 70 3.80 -17.29 -0.59
CA LEU A 70 2.91 -17.45 -1.74
C LEU A 70 3.36 -16.63 -2.95
N LYS A 71 3.87 -15.41 -2.74
CA LYS A 71 4.48 -14.60 -3.82
C LYS A 71 5.70 -15.31 -4.41
N ASN A 72 6.63 -15.76 -3.57
CA ASN A 72 7.85 -16.46 -3.98
C ASN A 72 7.58 -17.80 -4.68
N ALA A 73 6.43 -18.42 -4.41
CA ALA A 73 6.00 -19.65 -5.07
C ALA A 73 5.51 -19.43 -6.52
N GLY A 74 5.33 -18.18 -6.96
CA GLY A 74 4.88 -17.83 -8.31
C GLY A 74 3.36 -17.81 -8.48
N VAL A 75 2.58 -17.69 -7.38
CA VAL A 75 1.10 -17.62 -7.45
C VAL A 75 0.68 -16.46 -8.38
N VAL A 76 1.43 -15.37 -8.29
CA VAL A 76 1.31 -14.14 -9.09
C VAL A 76 1.39 -14.41 -10.58
N ASP A 77 2.44 -15.10 -11.01
CA ASP A 77 2.80 -15.30 -12.41
C ASP A 77 1.80 -16.22 -13.10
N VAL A 78 1.32 -17.22 -12.37
CA VAL A 78 0.27 -18.14 -12.85
C VAL A 78 -1.03 -17.38 -13.05
N VAL A 79 -1.45 -16.57 -12.08
CA VAL A 79 -2.67 -15.77 -12.17
C VAL A 79 -2.60 -14.81 -13.36
N ALA A 80 -1.48 -14.09 -13.52
CA ALA A 80 -1.27 -13.19 -14.66
C ALA A 80 -1.43 -13.90 -16.02
N ALA A 81 -0.80 -15.06 -16.18
CA ALA A 81 -0.79 -15.81 -17.44
C ALA A 81 -2.18 -16.34 -17.87
N TYR A 82 -3.05 -16.68 -16.91
CA TYR A 82 -4.40 -17.18 -17.20
C TYR A 82 -5.41 -16.06 -17.50
N LEU A 83 -5.15 -14.81 -17.10
CA LEU A 83 -6.13 -13.72 -17.19
C LEU A 83 -6.07 -12.92 -18.50
N SER A 84 -4.90 -12.76 -19.11
CA SER A 84 -4.70 -12.00 -20.36
C SER A 84 -5.67 -12.37 -21.50
N PRO A 85 -6.00 -13.65 -21.80
CA PRO A 85 -6.90 -13.97 -22.92
C PRO A 85 -8.39 -13.66 -22.65
N LEU A 86 -8.78 -13.37 -21.41
CA LEU A 86 -10.20 -13.22 -21.00
C LEU A 86 -10.64 -11.75 -20.86
N THR A 87 -9.77 -10.78 -21.17
CA THR A 87 -9.98 -9.34 -20.95
C THR A 87 -10.50 -8.57 -22.18
N SER A 88 -11.23 -9.25 -23.09
CA SER A 88 -11.64 -8.70 -24.39
C SER A 88 -12.51 -7.44 -24.32
N ASN A 89 -13.43 -7.33 -23.34
CA ASN A 89 -14.27 -6.14 -23.12
C ASN A 89 -13.91 -5.41 -21.82
N ALA A 90 -14.07 -4.08 -21.77
CA ALA A 90 -13.70 -3.26 -20.60
C ALA A 90 -14.39 -3.70 -19.29
N ILE A 91 -15.69 -4.02 -19.34
CA ILE A 91 -16.42 -4.52 -18.17
C ILE A 91 -15.89 -5.88 -17.72
N ALA A 92 -15.62 -6.79 -18.67
CA ALA A 92 -15.05 -8.11 -18.36
C ALA A 92 -13.65 -7.98 -17.76
N HIS A 93 -12.85 -7.04 -18.27
CA HIS A 93 -11.52 -6.74 -17.77
C HIS A 93 -11.53 -6.25 -16.32
N ILE A 94 -12.38 -5.26 -16.02
CA ILE A 94 -12.57 -4.77 -14.65
C ILE A 94 -13.12 -5.88 -13.76
N ALA A 95 -14.21 -6.53 -14.17
CA ALA A 95 -14.86 -7.58 -13.38
C ALA A 95 -13.89 -8.71 -13.03
N LEU A 96 -13.11 -9.17 -14.02
CA LEU A 96 -12.17 -10.26 -13.85
C LEU A 96 -11.04 -9.87 -12.88
N LEU A 97 -10.36 -8.75 -13.10
CA LEU A 97 -9.25 -8.31 -12.24
C LEU A 97 -9.74 -7.99 -10.82
N THR A 98 -10.86 -7.29 -10.69
CA THR A 98 -11.47 -6.98 -9.40
C THR A 98 -11.89 -8.26 -8.66
N THR A 99 -12.50 -9.24 -9.35
CA THR A 99 -12.88 -10.52 -8.71
C THR A 99 -11.65 -11.29 -8.23
N VAL A 100 -10.61 -11.37 -9.05
CA VAL A 100 -9.39 -12.10 -8.71
C VAL A 100 -8.69 -11.47 -7.52
N VAL A 101 -8.51 -10.14 -7.50
CA VAL A 101 -7.87 -9.47 -6.36
C VAL A 101 -8.73 -9.59 -5.10
N THR A 102 -10.07 -9.48 -5.21
CA THR A 102 -10.98 -9.70 -4.08
C THR A 102 -10.83 -11.10 -3.51
N PHE A 103 -10.74 -12.13 -4.36
CA PHE A 103 -10.53 -13.50 -3.91
C PHE A 103 -9.19 -13.67 -3.20
N PHE A 104 -8.09 -13.21 -3.78
CA PHE A 104 -6.77 -13.34 -3.14
C PHE A 104 -6.69 -12.54 -1.83
N SER A 105 -7.26 -11.34 -1.81
CA SER A 105 -7.28 -10.48 -0.63
C SER A 105 -8.14 -11.02 0.50
N ALA A 106 -9.05 -11.96 0.24
CA ALA A 106 -9.77 -12.66 1.29
C ALA A 106 -8.85 -13.56 2.12
N PHE A 107 -7.67 -13.94 1.62
CA PHE A 107 -6.75 -14.85 2.31
C PHE A 107 -5.33 -14.30 2.46
N MET A 108 -5.04 -13.14 1.87
CA MET A 108 -3.76 -12.45 1.95
C MET A 108 -4.00 -11.01 2.38
N ASN A 109 -2.94 -10.31 2.79
CA ASN A 109 -3.08 -8.89 3.08
C ASN A 109 -3.46 -8.08 1.82
N ASN A 110 -4.32 -7.08 1.99
CA ASN A 110 -4.82 -6.21 0.92
C ASN A 110 -3.73 -5.65 -0.01
N VAL A 111 -2.61 -5.23 0.60
CA VAL A 111 -1.46 -4.64 -0.08
C VAL A 111 -0.70 -5.69 -0.87
N GLY A 112 -0.55 -6.90 -0.32
CA GLY A 112 0.05 -8.02 -1.03
C GLY A 112 -0.78 -8.36 -2.25
N ALA A 113 -2.08 -8.62 -2.09
CA ALA A 113 -2.97 -8.97 -3.19
C ALA A 113 -2.99 -7.90 -4.30
N LEU A 114 -3.05 -6.62 -3.95
CA LEU A 114 -2.96 -5.53 -4.93
C LEU A 114 -1.60 -5.51 -5.62
N ALA A 115 -0.49 -5.58 -4.88
CA ALA A 115 0.86 -5.57 -5.44
C ALA A 115 1.07 -6.70 -6.46
N LEU A 116 0.34 -7.81 -6.31
CA LEU A 116 0.34 -8.90 -7.28
C LEU A 116 -0.39 -8.56 -8.56
N LEU A 117 -1.55 -7.91 -8.46
CA LEU A 117 -2.37 -7.58 -9.63
C LEU A 117 -1.99 -6.26 -10.28
N LEU A 118 -1.23 -5.39 -9.62
CA LEU A 118 -0.89 -4.07 -10.15
C LEU A 118 -0.13 -4.16 -11.50
N PRO A 119 0.95 -4.95 -11.63
CA PRO A 119 1.65 -5.08 -12.90
C PRO A 119 0.76 -5.71 -13.98
N VAL A 120 -0.03 -6.73 -13.60
CA VAL A 120 -0.95 -7.43 -14.51
C VAL A 120 -2.04 -6.49 -15.03
N ALA A 121 -2.61 -5.66 -14.16
CA ALA A 121 -3.62 -4.68 -14.50
C ALA A 121 -3.08 -3.63 -15.48
N ILE A 122 -1.83 -3.17 -15.28
CA ILE A 122 -1.18 -2.22 -16.19
C ILE A 122 -0.84 -2.87 -17.53
N ALA A 123 -0.27 -4.07 -17.51
CA ALA A 123 0.12 -4.81 -18.72
C ALA A 123 -1.10 -5.13 -19.60
N THR A 124 -2.16 -5.68 -19.02
CA THR A 124 -3.40 -6.00 -19.74
C THR A 124 -4.17 -4.75 -20.17
N ALA A 125 -4.09 -3.64 -19.42
CA ALA A 125 -4.61 -2.35 -19.88
C ALA A 125 -3.85 -1.85 -21.11
N LYS A 126 -2.52 -1.98 -21.11
CA LYS A 126 -1.67 -1.64 -22.26
C LYS A 126 -1.99 -2.50 -23.49
N GLU A 127 -2.03 -3.83 -23.32
CA GLU A 127 -2.33 -4.77 -24.40
C GLU A 127 -3.65 -4.44 -25.12
N HIS A 128 -4.65 -3.99 -24.37
CA HIS A 128 -5.96 -3.60 -24.89
C HIS A 128 -6.11 -2.10 -25.23
N ASN A 129 -5.04 -1.32 -25.21
CA ASN A 129 -5.05 0.14 -25.42
C ASN A 129 -6.08 0.88 -24.53
N ARG A 130 -6.11 0.51 -23.24
CA ARG A 130 -6.98 1.12 -22.21
C ARG A 130 -6.14 1.91 -21.23
N SER A 131 -6.71 2.97 -20.68
CA SER A 131 -6.07 3.70 -19.58
C SER A 131 -6.00 2.83 -18.31
N PRO A 132 -4.86 2.73 -17.61
CA PRO A 132 -4.74 2.06 -16.32
C PRO A 132 -5.70 2.64 -15.27
N ALA A 133 -6.01 3.94 -15.37
CA ALA A 133 -6.97 4.61 -14.50
C ALA A 133 -8.39 3.97 -14.54
N MET A 134 -8.70 3.18 -15.56
CA MET A 134 -9.95 2.44 -15.65
C MET A 134 -9.99 1.20 -14.74
N VAL A 135 -8.85 0.54 -14.53
CA VAL A 135 -8.77 -0.77 -13.84
C VAL A 135 -8.15 -0.68 -12.46
N LEU A 136 -7.26 0.29 -12.22
CA LEU A 136 -6.45 0.33 -11.01
C LEU A 136 -7.25 0.65 -9.73
N MET A 137 -8.12 1.66 -9.74
CA MET A 137 -9.00 1.95 -8.59
C MET A 137 -10.00 0.81 -8.33
N PRO A 138 -10.65 0.21 -9.36
CA PRO A 138 -11.42 -1.02 -9.16
C PRO A 138 -10.65 -2.18 -8.52
N VAL A 139 -9.39 -2.39 -8.89
CA VAL A 139 -8.55 -3.44 -8.28
C VAL A 139 -8.19 -3.09 -6.84
N ALA A 140 -7.86 -1.83 -6.54
CA ALA A 140 -7.61 -1.38 -5.17
C ALA A 140 -8.84 -1.55 -4.27
N PHE A 141 -10.03 -1.16 -4.74
CA PHE A 141 -11.26 -1.33 -3.97
C PHE A 141 -11.63 -2.81 -3.85
N GLY A 142 -11.39 -3.60 -4.90
CA GLY A 142 -11.54 -5.05 -4.86
C GLY A 142 -10.69 -5.70 -3.78
N SER A 143 -9.44 -5.26 -3.58
CA SER A 143 -8.59 -5.80 -2.52
C SER A 143 -9.14 -5.47 -1.13
N ILE A 144 -9.58 -4.23 -0.91
CA ILE A 144 -10.20 -3.81 0.35
C ILE A 144 -11.48 -4.62 0.64
N LEU A 145 -12.36 -4.80 -0.36
CA LEU A 145 -13.57 -5.62 -0.26
C LEU A 145 -13.25 -7.08 0.09
N GLY A 146 -12.23 -7.65 -0.55
CA GLY A 146 -11.80 -9.03 -0.29
C GLY A 146 -11.34 -9.22 1.15
N GLY A 147 -10.54 -8.29 1.67
CA GLY A 147 -10.00 -8.32 3.03
C GLY A 147 -11.07 -8.43 4.13
N MET A 148 -12.31 -7.99 3.86
CA MET A 148 -13.44 -8.09 4.80
C MET A 148 -14.03 -9.50 4.91
N SER A 149 -13.73 -10.41 3.98
CA SER A 149 -14.42 -11.70 3.87
C SER A 149 -13.96 -12.76 4.86
N THR A 150 -12.74 -12.67 5.39
CA THR A 150 -12.24 -13.62 6.40
C THR A 150 -11.53 -12.88 7.52
N MET A 151 -11.30 -13.58 8.65
CA MET A 151 -10.50 -13.04 9.73
C MET A 151 -9.11 -12.56 9.28
N ILE A 152 -8.47 -13.27 8.35
CA ILE A 152 -7.07 -13.07 7.99
C ILE A 152 -6.86 -11.97 6.97
N GLY A 153 -7.87 -11.68 6.15
CA GLY A 153 -7.74 -10.74 5.04
C GLY A 153 -7.30 -9.34 5.47
N THR A 154 -7.66 -8.91 6.69
CA THR A 154 -7.35 -7.56 7.17
C THR A 154 -7.08 -7.51 8.68
N PRO A 155 -6.13 -6.66 9.15
CA PRO A 155 -5.83 -6.54 10.58
C PRO A 155 -7.03 -6.20 11.50
N PRO A 156 -7.97 -5.31 11.14
CA PRO A 156 -9.22 -5.09 11.90
C PRO A 156 -9.95 -6.36 12.30
N ASN A 157 -10.11 -7.33 11.40
CA ASN A 157 -10.84 -8.56 11.69
C ASN A 157 -10.09 -9.43 12.71
N ILE A 158 -8.76 -9.52 12.59
CA ILE A 158 -7.92 -10.21 13.59
C ILE A 158 -8.04 -9.54 14.96
N ILE A 159 -8.02 -8.20 14.99
CA ILE A 159 -8.15 -7.43 16.23
C ILE A 159 -9.50 -7.70 16.89
N ILE A 160 -10.59 -7.60 16.13
CA ILE A 160 -11.95 -7.81 16.65
C ILE A 160 -12.15 -9.25 17.13
N ALA A 161 -11.66 -10.23 16.36
CA ALA A 161 -11.73 -11.63 16.75
C ALA A 161 -11.03 -11.91 18.08
N ASN A 162 -9.84 -11.35 18.29
CA ASN A 162 -9.11 -11.54 19.54
C ASN A 162 -9.67 -10.68 20.69
N TYR A 163 -10.16 -9.47 20.40
CA TYR A 163 -10.80 -8.63 21.42
C TYR A 163 -12.04 -9.32 22.00
N ARG A 164 -12.85 -9.97 21.15
CA ARG A 164 -13.95 -10.83 21.60
C ARG A 164 -13.45 -11.98 22.50
N ALA A 165 -12.31 -12.57 22.17
CA ALA A 165 -11.71 -13.65 22.95
C ALA A 165 -11.30 -13.17 24.35
N ASP A 166 -10.71 -11.98 24.45
CA ASP A 166 -10.27 -11.39 25.72
C ASP A 166 -11.45 -11.17 26.68
N ILE A 167 -12.61 -10.75 26.17
CA ILE A 167 -13.78 -10.41 27.00
C ILE A 167 -14.76 -11.59 27.21
N THR A 168 -14.89 -12.51 26.25
CA THR A 168 -15.85 -13.63 26.31
C THR A 168 -15.21 -15.00 26.53
N GLY A 169 -13.88 -15.10 26.40
CA GLY A 169 -13.15 -16.37 26.37
C GLY A 169 -13.21 -17.11 25.02
N THR A 170 -13.98 -16.61 24.04
CA THR A 170 -14.11 -17.23 22.71
C THR A 170 -13.83 -16.22 21.59
N PRO A 171 -12.87 -16.48 20.68
CA PRO A 171 -12.64 -15.60 19.55
C PRO A 171 -13.76 -15.75 18.51
N PHE A 172 -13.93 -14.76 17.63
CA PHE A 172 -14.51 -15.07 16.33
C PHE A 172 -13.58 -16.02 15.59
N TYR A 173 -14.13 -16.95 14.84
CA TYR A 173 -13.39 -17.89 14.01
C TYR A 173 -13.17 -17.35 12.59
N MET A 174 -12.36 -18.07 11.82
CA MET A 174 -11.88 -17.59 10.52
C MET A 174 -13.00 -17.18 9.56
N PHE A 175 -14.08 -17.96 9.54
CA PHE A 175 -15.19 -17.80 8.61
C PHE A 175 -16.43 -17.11 9.22
N ASP A 176 -16.36 -16.65 10.47
CA ASP A 176 -17.47 -15.94 11.11
C ASP A 176 -17.77 -14.60 10.43
N PHE A 177 -16.76 -14.01 9.78
CA PHE A 177 -16.87 -12.80 8.97
C PHE A 177 -17.46 -13.07 7.58
N SER A 178 -17.37 -14.30 7.08
CA SER A 178 -17.66 -14.64 5.68
C SER A 178 -19.12 -14.46 5.25
N PRO A 179 -20.15 -14.77 6.07
CA PRO A 179 -21.54 -14.55 5.67
C PRO A 179 -21.85 -13.10 5.29
N ILE A 180 -21.23 -12.15 6.00
CA ILE A 180 -21.45 -10.72 5.76
C ILE A 180 -20.43 -10.20 4.74
N GLY A 181 -19.14 -10.47 4.97
CA GLY A 181 -18.05 -9.99 4.14
C GLY A 181 -18.09 -10.49 2.71
N SER A 182 -18.45 -11.77 2.48
CA SER A 182 -18.53 -12.31 1.10
C SER A 182 -19.70 -11.72 0.31
N VAL A 183 -20.84 -11.45 0.97
CA VAL A 183 -21.98 -10.81 0.31
C VAL A 183 -21.63 -9.37 -0.05
N ILE A 184 -21.01 -8.63 0.87
CA ILE A 184 -20.49 -7.28 0.60
C ILE A 184 -19.47 -7.32 -0.54
N ALA A 185 -18.55 -8.27 -0.54
CA ALA A 185 -17.54 -8.42 -1.58
C ALA A 185 -18.18 -8.67 -2.95
N VAL A 186 -19.12 -9.62 -3.06
CA VAL A 186 -19.82 -9.93 -4.31
C VAL A 186 -20.60 -8.71 -4.81
N VAL A 187 -21.40 -8.06 -3.95
CA VAL A 187 -22.19 -6.90 -4.36
C VAL A 187 -21.29 -5.71 -4.71
N GLY A 188 -20.22 -5.49 -3.95
CA GLY A 188 -19.22 -4.47 -4.21
C GLY A 188 -18.51 -4.68 -5.54
N VAL A 189 -18.09 -5.92 -5.86
CA VAL A 189 -17.49 -6.27 -7.15
C VAL A 189 -18.46 -6.01 -8.30
N ILE A 190 -19.74 -6.42 -8.15
CA ILE A 190 -20.79 -6.16 -9.14
C ILE A 190 -20.98 -4.66 -9.35
N PHE A 191 -21.07 -3.88 -8.27
CA PHE A 191 -21.18 -2.43 -8.33
C PHE A 191 -19.98 -1.82 -9.04
N ILE A 192 -18.75 -2.17 -8.65
CA ILE A 192 -17.51 -1.64 -9.23
C ILE A 192 -17.45 -1.95 -10.72
N ALA A 193 -17.77 -3.18 -11.13
CA ALA A 193 -17.69 -3.62 -12.52
C ALA A 193 -18.76 -2.99 -13.43
N LEU A 194 -19.98 -2.75 -12.92
CA LEU A 194 -21.09 -2.25 -13.73
C LEU A 194 -21.22 -0.73 -13.68
N ILE A 195 -21.04 -0.12 -12.51
CA ILE A 195 -21.37 1.28 -12.23
C ILE A 195 -20.14 2.05 -11.72
N GLY A 196 -19.43 1.53 -10.72
CA GLY A 196 -18.40 2.25 -9.98
C GLY A 196 -17.30 2.84 -10.87
N TRP A 197 -16.75 2.06 -11.80
CA TRP A 197 -15.70 2.53 -12.71
C TRP A 197 -16.12 3.71 -13.58
N ARG A 198 -17.43 3.90 -13.82
CA ARG A 198 -17.96 5.03 -14.62
C ARG A 198 -17.98 6.35 -13.84
N LEU A 199 -17.85 6.28 -12.52
CA LEU A 199 -17.82 7.45 -11.63
C LEU A 199 -16.41 8.05 -11.53
N ILE A 200 -15.39 7.33 -12.00
CA ILE A 200 -14.03 7.83 -12.15
C ILE A 200 -14.04 8.99 -13.16
N PRO A 201 -13.42 10.14 -12.86
CA PRO A 201 -13.42 11.29 -13.76
C PRO A 201 -12.85 10.94 -15.14
N LYS A 202 -13.59 11.28 -16.21
CA LYS A 202 -13.20 10.96 -17.59
C LYS A 202 -11.83 11.51 -17.98
N GLN A 203 -11.43 12.65 -17.40
CA GLN A 203 -10.12 13.26 -17.60
C GLN A 203 -8.96 12.35 -17.18
N ARG A 204 -9.20 11.31 -16.37
CA ARG A 204 -8.18 10.32 -15.99
C ARG A 204 -7.97 9.26 -17.05
N PHE A 205 -8.93 9.07 -17.95
CA PHE A 205 -8.81 8.15 -19.07
C PHE A 205 -8.04 8.76 -20.24
N ASP A 206 -8.08 10.09 -20.37
CA ASP A 206 -7.35 10.86 -21.36
C ASP A 206 -5.97 11.25 -20.80
N GLY A 207 -4.87 11.02 -21.53
CA GLY A 207 -3.53 11.47 -21.08
C GLY A 207 -2.73 10.49 -20.21
N ASN A 208 -3.36 9.42 -19.74
CA ASN A 208 -2.75 8.37 -18.89
C ASN A 208 -2.65 7.04 -19.67
N THR A 209 -1.99 7.02 -20.82
CA THR A 209 -1.47 5.76 -21.35
C THR A 209 -0.15 5.42 -20.67
N PRO A 210 0.19 4.13 -20.49
CA PRO A 210 1.51 3.72 -19.98
C PRO A 210 2.67 4.37 -20.77
N GLU A 211 2.46 4.66 -22.06
CA GLU A 211 3.38 5.42 -22.90
C GLU A 211 3.51 6.89 -22.45
N GLN A 212 2.42 7.60 -22.16
CA GLN A 212 2.47 9.03 -21.82
C GLN A 212 2.97 9.33 -20.39
N LEU A 213 2.84 8.38 -19.47
CA LEU A 213 3.37 8.51 -18.11
C LEU A 213 4.90 8.60 -18.08
N PHE A 214 5.59 8.00 -19.07
CA PHE A 214 7.05 8.07 -19.23
C PHE A 214 7.52 7.85 -20.68
N GLU A 215 7.06 8.66 -21.66
CA GLU A 215 7.75 8.77 -22.96
C GLU A 215 9.11 9.47 -22.72
N VAL A 216 10.08 8.70 -22.21
CA VAL A 216 11.47 9.11 -21.95
C VAL A 216 12.11 9.73 -23.19
N SER A 217 11.69 9.26 -24.37
CA SER A 217 12.15 9.72 -25.69
C SER A 217 11.94 11.20 -25.94
N ASN A 218 10.97 11.85 -25.28
CA ASN A 218 10.65 13.26 -25.53
C ASN A 218 11.39 14.23 -24.59
N TYR A 219 12.17 13.73 -23.64
CA TYR A 219 12.76 14.55 -22.56
C TYR A 219 14.25 14.32 -22.30
N LEU A 220 14.85 13.35 -22.98
CA LEU A 220 16.30 13.20 -23.04
C LEU A 220 16.80 13.81 -24.35
N THR A 221 17.73 14.74 -24.21
CA THR A 221 18.37 15.40 -25.33
C THR A 221 19.82 14.95 -25.35
N GLU A 222 20.24 14.33 -26.44
CA GLU A 222 21.63 14.01 -26.67
C GLU A 222 22.37 15.23 -27.18
N VAL A 223 23.46 15.56 -26.51
CA VAL A 223 24.24 16.74 -26.82
C VAL A 223 25.70 16.36 -26.92
N LYS A 224 26.25 16.45 -28.12
CA LYS A 224 27.66 16.17 -28.38
C LYS A 224 28.51 17.40 -28.05
N VAL A 225 29.55 17.18 -27.25
CA VAL A 225 30.54 18.19 -26.87
C VAL A 225 31.49 18.41 -28.04
N MET A 226 31.39 19.59 -28.67
CA MET A 226 32.23 19.95 -29.81
C MET A 226 33.61 20.46 -29.36
N PRO A 227 34.61 20.47 -30.27
CA PRO A 227 35.91 21.07 -29.99
C PRO A 227 35.76 22.52 -29.49
N ASN A 228 36.58 22.93 -28.53
CA ASN A 228 36.55 24.25 -27.87
C ASN A 228 35.30 24.55 -27.03
N SER A 229 34.53 23.53 -26.62
CA SER A 229 33.47 23.73 -25.63
C SER A 229 34.06 24.14 -24.27
N PRO A 230 33.47 25.13 -23.57
CA PRO A 230 33.87 25.50 -22.21
C PRO A 230 33.55 24.42 -21.17
N LEU A 231 32.85 23.36 -21.55
CA LEU A 231 32.56 22.21 -20.69
C LEU A 231 33.68 21.17 -20.69
N ILE A 232 34.71 21.31 -21.54
CA ILE A 232 35.86 20.40 -21.57
C ILE A 232 36.70 20.54 -20.29
N ASP A 233 37.09 19.41 -19.73
CA ASP A 233 37.80 19.22 -18.47
C ASP A 233 37.06 19.70 -17.21
N VAL A 234 35.79 20.12 -17.35
CA VAL A 234 34.92 20.45 -16.22
C VAL A 234 34.30 19.18 -15.67
N ALA A 235 34.26 19.06 -14.33
CA ALA A 235 33.65 17.91 -13.68
C ALA A 235 32.11 17.96 -13.80
N VAL A 236 31.47 16.80 -14.00
CA VAL A 236 30.00 16.70 -14.15
C VAL A 236 29.25 17.38 -13.00
N ASN A 237 29.72 17.23 -11.75
CA ASN A 237 29.09 17.88 -10.59
C ASN A 237 29.16 19.42 -10.63
N GLU A 238 30.22 19.98 -11.21
CA GLU A 238 30.40 21.40 -11.42
C GLU A 238 29.44 21.88 -12.51
N ILE A 239 29.28 21.14 -13.61
CA ILE A 239 28.31 21.45 -14.68
C ILE A 239 26.88 21.45 -14.11
N GLU A 240 26.51 20.46 -13.29
CA GLU A 240 25.21 20.42 -12.59
C GLU A 240 25.03 21.60 -11.61
N SER A 241 26.11 22.19 -11.09
CA SER A 241 26.06 23.30 -10.13
C SER A 241 26.01 24.68 -10.79
N ILE A 242 26.58 24.84 -11.99
CA ILE A 242 26.76 26.12 -12.68
C ILE A 242 25.45 26.64 -13.29
N GLN A 243 24.46 25.79 -13.61
CA GLN A 243 23.33 26.15 -14.49
C GLN A 243 21.89 25.98 -13.94
N ASN A 244 21.68 26.15 -12.63
CA ASN A 244 20.37 26.05 -11.95
C ASN A 244 19.69 24.66 -12.01
N GLU A 245 18.80 24.40 -11.05
CA GLU A 245 18.18 23.11 -10.66
C GLU A 245 17.39 22.33 -11.74
N ASP A 246 17.34 22.81 -12.98
CA ASP A 246 16.48 22.27 -14.04
C ASP A 246 17.23 21.42 -15.08
N ILE A 247 18.57 21.34 -15.03
CA ILE A 247 19.37 20.50 -15.93
C ILE A 247 20.00 19.37 -15.12
N GLY A 248 19.65 18.12 -15.44
CA GLY A 248 20.29 16.93 -14.91
C GLY A 248 21.06 16.20 -16.00
N ILE A 249 22.35 15.93 -15.77
CA ILE A 249 23.12 15.07 -16.65
C ILE A 249 22.77 13.63 -16.27
N VAL A 250 22.16 12.90 -17.21
CA VAL A 250 21.73 11.51 -17.00
C VAL A 250 22.91 10.57 -17.20
N GLY A 251 23.78 10.90 -18.14
CA GLY A 251 25.14 10.40 -18.16
C GLY A 251 25.89 10.76 -19.44
N VAL A 252 27.02 10.08 -19.65
CA VAL A 252 27.99 10.42 -20.70
C VAL A 252 28.30 9.18 -21.52
N THR A 253 28.30 9.29 -22.85
CA THR A 253 28.77 8.22 -23.75
C THR A 253 29.92 8.70 -24.62
N ARG A 254 30.85 7.78 -24.88
CA ARG A 254 31.98 7.98 -25.81
C ARG A 254 32.08 6.76 -26.72
N GLY A 255 31.66 6.90 -27.98
CA GLY A 255 31.59 5.78 -28.93
C GLY A 255 30.40 4.85 -28.64
N SER A 256 30.58 3.52 -28.74
CA SER A 256 29.55 2.51 -28.44
C SER A 256 29.49 2.09 -26.96
N ARG A 257 30.30 2.70 -26.10
CA ARG A 257 30.29 2.47 -24.65
C ARG A 257 29.63 3.63 -23.94
N LEU A 258 28.39 3.37 -23.59
CA LEU A 258 27.59 4.19 -22.70
C LEU A 258 28.14 4.08 -21.26
N SER A 259 28.46 5.21 -20.62
CA SER A 259 28.82 5.28 -19.21
C SER A 259 27.75 6.08 -18.47
N LEU A 260 26.61 5.46 -18.22
CA LEU A 260 25.53 6.04 -17.42
C LEU A 260 25.76 5.76 -15.94
N ASN A 261 26.86 6.32 -15.47
CA ASN A 261 27.06 6.66 -14.08
C ASN A 261 28.22 7.64 -14.07
N THR A 262 27.93 8.91 -14.34
CA THR A 262 28.96 9.92 -14.28
C THR A 262 29.46 9.97 -12.85
N ASN A 263 30.66 9.41 -12.63
CA ASN A 263 31.46 9.77 -11.47
C ASN A 263 31.32 11.30 -11.34
N PRO A 264 30.88 11.84 -10.18
CA PRO A 264 30.70 13.27 -10.02
C PRO A 264 31.94 14.06 -10.43
N ASN A 265 33.11 13.44 -10.32
CA ASN A 265 34.42 13.98 -10.68
C ASN A 265 34.88 13.60 -12.10
N TYR A 266 34.00 13.03 -12.93
CA TYR A 266 34.30 12.76 -14.32
C TYR A 266 34.47 14.08 -15.05
N ALA A 267 35.67 14.32 -15.57
CA ALA A 267 35.96 15.46 -16.41
C ALA A 267 35.46 15.19 -17.84
N VAL A 268 34.50 16.00 -18.30
CA VAL A 268 33.93 15.90 -19.65
C VAL A 268 35.01 16.19 -20.68
N LYS A 269 35.08 15.41 -21.76
CA LYS A 269 36.07 15.61 -22.83
C LYS A 269 35.42 15.87 -24.17
N GLU A 270 36.24 16.29 -25.12
CA GLU A 270 35.85 16.46 -26.52
C GLU A 270 35.23 15.18 -27.09
N ASN A 271 34.16 15.35 -27.88
CA ASN A 271 33.38 14.27 -28.52
C ASN A 271 32.60 13.37 -27.55
N ASP A 272 32.53 13.72 -26.27
CA ASP A 272 31.57 13.10 -25.37
C ASP A 272 30.15 13.48 -25.80
N ILE A 273 29.22 12.54 -25.69
CA ILE A 273 27.79 12.78 -25.85
C ILE A 273 27.19 12.80 -24.45
N LEU A 274 26.70 13.96 -24.06
CA LEU A 274 25.97 14.19 -22.82
C LEU A 274 24.50 13.86 -23.04
N ILE A 275 23.94 12.98 -22.22
CA ILE A 275 22.50 12.74 -22.20
C ILE A 275 21.91 13.69 -21.16
N LEU A 276 21.28 14.76 -21.62
CA LEU A 276 20.72 15.81 -20.78
C LEU A 276 19.22 15.62 -20.60
N ARG A 277 18.73 15.90 -19.40
CA ARG A 277 17.29 15.98 -19.13
C ARG A 277 16.78 17.39 -19.39
N GLY A 278 15.84 17.54 -20.32
CA GLY A 278 15.19 18.81 -20.59
C GLY A 278 14.61 18.89 -22.00
N ASP A 279 13.72 19.87 -22.18
CA ASP A 279 13.20 20.23 -23.49
C ASP A 279 14.33 20.80 -24.38
N PRO A 280 14.49 20.35 -25.63
CA PRO A 280 15.58 20.78 -26.51
C PRO A 280 15.66 22.29 -26.69
N VAL A 281 14.52 22.99 -26.77
CA VAL A 281 14.47 24.46 -26.94
C VAL A 281 14.98 25.17 -25.69
N SER A 282 14.62 24.65 -24.51
CA SER A 282 15.08 25.16 -23.22
C SER A 282 16.56 24.88 -22.97
N LEU A 283 17.07 23.72 -23.41
CA LEU A 283 18.48 23.38 -23.30
C LEU A 283 19.35 24.17 -24.29
N GLN A 284 18.88 24.36 -25.52
CA GLN A 284 19.58 25.11 -26.54
C GLN A 284 19.74 26.59 -26.16
N SER A 285 18.76 27.19 -25.49
CA SER A 285 18.88 28.55 -24.98
C SER A 285 19.85 28.68 -23.80
N LYS A 286 19.95 27.67 -22.93
CA LYS A 286 20.86 27.66 -21.77
C LYS A 286 22.30 27.30 -22.10
N PHE A 287 22.51 26.47 -23.13
CA PHE A 287 23.82 26.06 -23.61
C PHE A 287 24.24 26.76 -24.91
N ALA A 288 23.63 27.91 -25.22
CA ALA A 288 23.92 28.68 -26.44
C ALA A 288 25.42 28.99 -26.60
N ASP A 289 26.11 29.27 -25.49
CA ASP A 289 27.53 29.64 -25.46
C ASP A 289 28.47 28.43 -25.24
N ALA A 290 27.94 27.22 -25.06
CA ALA A 290 28.70 26.04 -24.66
C ALA A 290 29.26 25.21 -25.83
N ASN A 291 29.10 25.69 -27.08
CA ASN A 291 29.52 25.03 -28.32
C ASN A 291 29.14 23.54 -28.35
N LEU A 292 27.85 23.28 -28.41
CA LEU A 292 27.25 21.96 -28.28
C LEU A 292 26.42 21.61 -29.53
N GLU A 293 26.53 20.36 -30.00
CA GLU A 293 25.73 19.85 -31.12
C GLU A 293 24.56 19.02 -30.59
N PHE A 294 23.34 19.51 -30.78
CA PHE A 294 22.10 18.84 -30.39
C PHE A 294 21.74 17.76 -31.42
N GLN A 295 21.75 16.50 -31.00
CA GLN A 295 21.31 15.39 -31.85
C GLN A 295 19.80 15.19 -31.68
N THR A 296 19.06 15.12 -32.79
CA THR A 296 17.60 14.98 -32.76
C THR A 296 17.25 13.57 -32.28
N ALA A 297 16.75 13.45 -31.04
CA ALA A 297 16.37 12.19 -30.43
C ALA A 297 15.32 11.46 -31.30
N THR A 298 15.75 10.44 -32.02
CA THR A 298 14.89 9.53 -32.78
C THR A 298 15.20 8.11 -32.35
N GLY A 299 14.40 7.57 -31.43
CA GLY A 299 14.34 6.13 -31.05
C GLY A 299 15.59 5.50 -30.39
N LYS A 300 16.79 5.79 -30.90
CA LYS A 300 18.08 5.20 -30.49
C LYS A 300 18.50 5.53 -29.06
N THR A 301 18.12 6.70 -28.54
CA THR A 301 18.45 7.13 -27.17
C THR A 301 17.99 6.12 -26.11
N PHE A 302 16.86 5.44 -26.32
CA PHE A 302 16.34 4.44 -25.38
C PHE A 302 17.03 3.07 -25.51
N GLU A 303 17.35 2.66 -26.74
CA GLU A 303 18.17 1.47 -27.01
C GLU A 303 19.56 1.62 -26.40
N ASP A 304 20.13 2.83 -26.44
CA ASP A 304 21.43 3.12 -25.81
C ASP A 304 21.34 3.12 -24.28
N LEU A 305 20.29 3.67 -23.64
CA LEU A 305 20.07 3.59 -22.18
C LEU A 305 19.90 2.16 -21.65
N THR A 306 19.50 1.22 -22.50
CA THR A 306 19.33 -0.20 -22.18
C THR A 306 20.43 -1.08 -22.77
N ALA A 307 21.47 -0.46 -23.36
CA ALA A 307 22.58 -1.18 -23.95
C ALA A 307 23.56 -1.73 -22.89
N GLY A 308 23.97 -2.99 -23.05
CA GLY A 308 24.93 -3.66 -22.18
C GLY A 308 24.28 -4.28 -20.94
N ASP A 309 24.86 -4.04 -19.77
CA ASP A 309 24.44 -4.65 -18.50
C ASP A 309 23.38 -3.83 -17.74
N PHE A 310 22.82 -2.76 -18.32
CA PHE A 310 21.90 -1.83 -17.64
C PHE A 310 20.42 -2.09 -17.99
N ALA A 311 19.56 -1.92 -17.00
CA ALA A 311 18.10 -2.04 -17.14
C ALA A 311 17.41 -0.76 -16.67
N LEU A 312 16.37 -0.38 -17.42
CA LEU A 312 15.38 0.60 -16.98
C LEU A 312 14.26 -0.13 -16.27
N THR A 313 13.91 0.35 -15.07
CA THR A 313 12.84 -0.22 -14.27
C THR A 313 11.93 0.89 -13.76
N GLU A 314 10.64 0.72 -13.96
CA GLU A 314 9.61 1.58 -13.40
C GLU A 314 9.17 0.99 -12.07
N ALA A 315 9.11 1.81 -11.02
CA ALA A 315 8.66 1.36 -9.72
C ALA A 315 7.92 2.45 -8.92
N VAL A 316 6.93 2.02 -8.17
CA VAL A 316 6.15 2.88 -7.26
C VAL A 316 6.80 2.89 -5.88
N ILE A 317 6.92 4.07 -5.29
CA ILE A 317 7.33 4.23 -3.89
C ILE A 317 6.20 3.73 -2.99
N THR A 318 6.45 2.65 -2.26
CA THR A 318 5.49 2.14 -1.26
C THR A 318 5.52 3.00 0.00
N SER A 319 4.48 2.89 0.84
CA SER A 319 4.41 3.59 2.13
C SER A 319 5.49 3.18 3.14
N THR A 320 6.14 2.03 2.94
CA THR A 320 7.22 1.52 3.80
C THR A 320 8.62 1.81 3.23
N SER A 321 8.70 2.52 2.10
CA SER A 321 9.98 2.87 1.49
C SER A 321 10.78 3.85 2.36
N PRO A 322 12.09 3.62 2.58
CA PRO A 322 12.96 4.57 3.27
C PRO A 322 13.11 5.90 2.53
N LEU A 323 12.64 5.97 1.27
CA LEU A 323 12.64 7.20 0.48
C LEU A 323 11.54 8.18 0.92
N VAL A 324 10.44 7.72 1.50
CA VAL A 324 9.30 8.59 1.86
C VAL A 324 9.76 9.71 2.82
N GLY A 325 9.48 10.97 2.45
CA GLY A 325 9.88 12.14 3.22
C GLY A 325 11.36 12.53 3.05
N ARG A 326 12.10 11.90 2.12
CA ARG A 326 13.49 12.21 1.79
C ARG A 326 13.61 12.77 0.38
N ASP A 327 14.75 13.38 0.07
CA ASP A 327 15.07 13.96 -1.22
C ASP A 327 15.84 12.99 -2.14
N VAL A 328 16.03 13.37 -3.40
CA VAL A 328 16.84 12.61 -4.37
C VAL A 328 18.28 12.41 -3.89
N SER A 329 18.83 13.34 -3.12
CA SER A 329 20.18 13.23 -2.56
C SER A 329 20.31 12.06 -1.58
N TYR A 330 19.26 11.74 -0.83
CA TYR A 330 19.22 10.55 0.02
C TYR A 330 19.30 9.26 -0.79
N LEU A 331 18.54 9.15 -1.89
CA LEU A 331 18.61 7.97 -2.78
C LEU A 331 20.02 7.79 -3.35
N ARG A 332 20.62 8.86 -3.87
CA ARG A 332 21.99 8.86 -4.41
C ARG A 332 23.00 8.35 -3.37
N ARG A 333 22.94 8.85 -2.13
CA ARG A 333 23.81 8.36 -1.04
C ARG A 333 23.54 6.91 -0.65
N ARG A 334 22.26 6.53 -0.51
CA ARG A 334 21.84 5.21 -0.05
C ARG A 334 22.25 4.09 -1.01
N THR A 335 22.26 4.40 -2.30
CA THR A 335 22.65 3.50 -3.39
C THR A 335 24.11 3.64 -3.80
N ALA A 336 24.90 4.47 -3.11
CA ALA A 336 26.27 4.82 -3.50
C ALA A 336 26.37 5.27 -4.99
N ASN A 337 25.36 6.00 -5.46
CA ASN A 337 25.16 6.43 -6.85
C ASN A 337 24.98 5.28 -7.86
N SER A 338 24.74 4.04 -7.47
CA SER A 338 24.49 2.93 -8.41
C SER A 338 23.15 3.01 -9.14
N VAL A 339 22.25 3.91 -8.72
CA VAL A 339 20.91 4.09 -9.28
C VAL A 339 20.72 5.52 -9.76
N ALA A 340 20.34 5.67 -11.03
CA ALA A 340 19.97 6.95 -11.62
C ALA A 340 18.45 7.08 -11.73
N ILE A 341 17.89 8.21 -11.25
CA ILE A 341 16.47 8.54 -11.49
C ILE A 341 16.38 9.23 -12.83
N ILE A 342 15.73 8.59 -13.79
CA ILE A 342 15.48 9.12 -15.15
C ILE A 342 14.22 9.98 -15.18
N GLY A 343 13.20 9.60 -14.41
CA GLY A 343 11.92 10.29 -14.37
C GLY A 343 11.21 10.11 -13.04
N LEU A 344 10.31 11.04 -12.73
CA LEU A 344 9.44 10.98 -11.56
C LEU A 344 8.06 11.51 -11.94
N ALA A 345 7.02 10.76 -11.62
CA ALA A 345 5.63 11.19 -11.71
C ALA A 345 4.97 11.20 -10.33
N HIS A 346 4.25 12.27 -10.03
CA HIS A 346 3.45 12.43 -8.81
C HIS A 346 1.99 12.62 -9.22
N GLU A 347 1.07 11.82 -8.66
CA GLU A 347 -0.37 11.87 -8.99
C GLU A 347 -0.67 11.81 -10.50
N GLY A 348 0.11 11.01 -11.23
CA GLY A 348 0.00 10.86 -12.70
C GLY A 348 0.58 12.01 -13.52
N GLN A 349 1.15 13.03 -12.87
CA GLN A 349 1.82 14.13 -13.57
C GLN A 349 3.33 13.98 -13.45
N MET A 350 4.02 13.94 -14.60
CA MET A 350 5.48 13.97 -14.60
C MET A 350 6.00 15.31 -14.06
N LEU A 351 6.90 15.24 -13.07
CA LEU A 351 7.58 16.41 -12.54
C LEU A 351 8.68 16.84 -13.50
N ARG A 352 8.43 17.95 -14.22
CA ARG A 352 9.33 18.50 -15.24
C ARG A 352 10.48 19.37 -14.69
N LYS A 353 10.40 19.81 -13.42
CA LYS A 353 11.35 20.77 -12.82
C LYS A 353 11.75 20.33 -11.42
N ARG A 354 12.98 20.67 -11.00
CA ARG A 354 13.49 20.56 -9.62
C ARG A 354 13.39 19.17 -8.96
N LEU A 355 13.68 18.10 -9.72
CA LEU A 355 13.72 16.74 -9.17
C LEU A 355 14.69 16.62 -7.99
N ARG A 356 15.83 17.33 -8.03
CA ARG A 356 16.86 17.30 -6.99
C ARG A 356 16.32 17.59 -5.58
N ASN A 357 15.33 18.48 -5.47
CA ASN A 357 14.74 18.93 -4.20
C ASN A 357 13.35 18.32 -3.95
N HIS A 358 12.88 17.44 -4.83
CA HIS A 358 11.59 16.78 -4.64
C HIS A 358 11.66 15.88 -3.41
N ILE A 359 10.68 16.03 -2.52
CA ILE A 359 10.51 15.15 -1.38
C ILE A 359 9.61 14.02 -1.83
N PHE A 360 10.17 12.81 -1.86
CA PHE A 360 9.44 11.61 -2.26
C PHE A 360 8.23 11.38 -1.36
N LYS A 361 7.12 10.98 -1.98
CA LYS A 361 5.90 10.56 -1.32
C LYS A 361 5.53 9.14 -1.74
N ALA A 362 4.79 8.46 -0.87
CA ALA A 362 4.19 7.17 -1.23
C ALA A 362 3.23 7.36 -2.41
N GLY A 363 3.29 6.45 -3.39
CA GLY A 363 2.55 6.57 -4.64
C GLY A 363 3.30 7.31 -5.75
N ASP A 364 4.44 7.97 -5.47
CA ASP A 364 5.30 8.49 -6.54
C ASP A 364 5.79 7.33 -7.43
N VAL A 365 5.80 7.56 -8.74
CA VAL A 365 6.34 6.60 -9.71
C VAL A 365 7.71 7.07 -10.14
N LEU A 366 8.71 6.22 -9.96
CA LEU A 366 10.09 6.46 -10.35
C LEU A 366 10.43 5.63 -11.58
N LEU A 367 11.07 6.26 -12.55
CA LEU A 367 11.80 5.56 -13.59
C LEU A 367 13.27 5.54 -13.19
N LEU A 368 13.77 4.34 -12.91
CA LEU A 368 15.12 4.11 -12.40
C LEU A 368 15.94 3.36 -13.43
N GLN A 369 17.22 3.71 -13.50
CA GLN A 369 18.22 2.95 -14.24
C GLN A 369 19.25 2.39 -13.27
N CYS A 370 19.57 1.12 -13.42
CA CYS A 370 20.65 0.46 -12.69
C CYS A 370 21.13 -0.76 -13.46
N GLU A 371 22.23 -1.37 -13.03
CA GLU A 371 22.69 -2.63 -13.60
C GLU A 371 21.64 -3.74 -13.41
N THR A 372 21.40 -4.53 -14.46
CA THR A 372 20.37 -5.57 -14.55
C THR A 372 20.47 -6.57 -13.40
N ALA A 373 21.71 -6.90 -12.99
CA ALA A 373 21.96 -7.80 -11.87
C ALA A 373 21.49 -7.23 -10.52
N TYR A 374 21.45 -5.91 -10.38
CA TYR A 374 21.13 -5.20 -9.13
C TYR A 374 19.68 -4.71 -9.05
N VAL A 375 18.90 -4.78 -10.13
CA VAL A 375 17.49 -4.32 -10.16
C VAL A 375 16.67 -4.96 -9.04
N GLY A 376 16.74 -6.29 -8.91
CA GLY A 376 15.96 -7.03 -7.92
C GLY A 376 16.31 -6.63 -6.48
N ASP A 377 17.60 -6.59 -6.17
CA ASP A 377 18.12 -6.23 -4.85
C ASP A 377 17.79 -4.77 -4.50
N MET A 378 17.93 -3.85 -5.47
CA MET A 378 17.62 -2.44 -5.32
C MET A 378 16.14 -2.20 -5.02
N LEU A 379 15.24 -2.83 -5.79
CA LEU A 379 13.79 -2.71 -5.58
C LEU A 379 13.40 -3.26 -4.21
N SER A 380 14.00 -4.38 -3.79
CA SER A 380 13.76 -4.97 -2.48
C SER A 380 14.30 -4.09 -1.34
N GLU A 381 15.53 -3.57 -1.47
CA GLU A 381 16.17 -2.76 -0.43
C GLU A 381 15.46 -1.41 -0.21
N LEU A 382 14.93 -0.83 -1.29
CA LEU A 382 14.21 0.44 -1.26
C LEU A 382 12.69 0.27 -1.07
N ASN A 383 12.18 -0.95 -0.90
CA ASN A 383 10.77 -1.30 -0.84
C ASN A 383 9.97 -0.63 -1.98
N LEU A 384 10.42 -0.79 -3.21
CA LEU A 384 9.75 -0.24 -4.40
C LEU A 384 8.97 -1.35 -5.12
N LEU A 385 7.77 -1.02 -5.61
CA LEU A 385 6.92 -1.96 -6.31
C LEU A 385 7.11 -1.80 -7.84
N PRO A 386 7.72 -2.77 -8.55
CA PRO A 386 7.93 -2.65 -9.99
C PRO A 386 6.60 -2.60 -10.74
N LEU A 387 6.51 -1.73 -11.74
CA LEU A 387 5.36 -1.62 -12.66
C LEU A 387 5.55 -2.44 -13.94
N ALA A 388 6.80 -2.57 -14.39
CA ALA A 388 7.15 -3.34 -15.58
C ALA A 388 7.33 -4.84 -15.25
N GLU A 389 6.94 -5.69 -16.19
CA GLU A 389 7.04 -7.14 -16.05
C GLU A 389 8.51 -7.59 -15.87
N ARG A 390 8.77 -8.34 -14.80
CA ARG A 390 9.81 -9.38 -14.90
C ARG A 390 9.22 -10.42 -15.84
N GLY A 391 9.93 -10.77 -16.91
CA GLY A 391 9.48 -11.81 -17.83
C GLY A 391 8.96 -13.02 -17.05
N ILE A 392 7.72 -13.41 -17.34
CA ILE A 392 7.01 -14.50 -16.66
C ILE A 392 7.93 -15.72 -16.62
N GLN A 393 8.36 -16.15 -15.42
CA GLN A 393 9.09 -17.40 -15.28
C GLN A 393 8.10 -18.57 -15.46
N ILE A 394 7.84 -18.92 -16.71
CA ILE A 394 7.03 -20.08 -17.08
C ILE A 394 7.73 -21.34 -16.55
N GLY A 395 7.15 -21.98 -15.53
CA GLY A 395 7.70 -23.21 -14.93
C GLY A 395 7.33 -23.47 -13.46
N GLN A 396 6.72 -22.51 -12.75
CA GLN A 396 6.50 -22.60 -11.30
C GLN A 396 5.15 -23.19 -10.86
N GLN A 397 4.29 -23.68 -11.76
CA GLN A 397 2.93 -24.18 -11.41
C GLN A 397 2.93 -25.24 -10.29
N ARG A 398 3.91 -26.14 -10.28
CA ARG A 398 4.05 -27.16 -9.21
C ARG A 398 4.36 -26.53 -7.86
N ARG A 399 5.21 -25.49 -7.82
CA ARG A 399 5.54 -24.75 -6.60
C ARG A 399 4.33 -24.00 -6.06
N VAL A 400 3.53 -23.38 -6.93
CA VAL A 400 2.26 -22.72 -6.58
C VAL A 400 1.31 -23.68 -5.88
N VAL A 401 1.06 -24.85 -6.48
CA VAL A 401 0.13 -25.85 -5.90
C VAL A 401 0.61 -26.33 -4.54
N ILE A 402 1.92 -26.61 -4.38
CA ILE A 402 2.49 -27.01 -3.10
C ILE A 402 2.31 -25.89 -2.07
N ALA A 403 2.63 -24.66 -2.41
CA ALA A 403 2.51 -23.54 -1.49
C ALA A 403 1.06 -23.32 -1.04
N LEU A 404 0.12 -23.26 -1.99
CA LEU A 404 -1.31 -23.17 -1.68
C LEU A 404 -1.78 -24.34 -0.81
N SER A 405 -1.31 -25.57 -1.07
CA SER A 405 -1.68 -26.73 -0.25
C SER A 405 -1.23 -26.62 1.20
N ILE A 406 -0.01 -26.09 1.46
CA ILE A 406 0.50 -25.84 2.81
C ILE A 406 -0.36 -24.79 3.51
N PHE A 407 -0.70 -23.72 2.81
CA PHE A 407 -1.53 -22.66 3.37
C PHE A 407 -2.95 -23.13 3.68
N ILE A 408 -3.59 -23.86 2.76
CA ILE A 408 -4.91 -24.45 2.95
C ILE A 408 -4.87 -25.44 4.12
N ALA A 409 -3.84 -26.28 4.21
CA ALA A 409 -3.68 -27.19 5.34
C ALA A 409 -3.57 -26.44 6.68
N ALA A 410 -2.82 -25.33 6.74
CA ALA A 410 -2.72 -24.51 7.94
C ALA A 410 -4.06 -23.86 8.33
N ILE A 411 -4.80 -23.35 7.34
CA ILE A 411 -6.17 -22.85 7.53
C ILE A 411 -7.06 -23.95 8.10
N MET A 412 -7.04 -25.15 7.52
CA MET A 412 -7.87 -26.28 7.97
C MET A 412 -7.51 -26.74 9.38
N LEU A 413 -6.22 -26.78 9.74
CA LEU A 413 -5.77 -27.08 11.10
C LEU A 413 -6.32 -26.08 12.13
N GLY A 414 -6.28 -24.79 11.78
CA GLY A 414 -6.82 -23.73 12.64
C GLY A 414 -8.35 -23.72 12.72
N ALA A 415 -9.02 -23.93 11.59
CA ALA A 415 -10.48 -23.99 11.48
C ALA A 415 -11.08 -25.22 12.20
N MET A 416 -10.37 -26.35 12.23
CA MET A 416 -10.74 -27.54 12.99
C MET A 416 -10.35 -27.47 14.48
N HIS A 417 -9.79 -26.34 14.94
CA HIS A 417 -9.32 -26.12 16.31
C HIS A 417 -8.27 -27.12 16.80
N ILE A 418 -7.51 -27.73 15.89
CA ILE A 418 -6.40 -28.64 16.24
C ILE A 418 -5.24 -27.83 16.84
N LEU A 419 -5.01 -26.63 16.31
CA LEU A 419 -4.06 -25.65 16.82
C LEU A 419 -4.68 -24.25 16.81
N PRO A 420 -4.29 -23.33 17.70
CA PRO A 420 -4.58 -21.91 17.53
C PRO A 420 -4.08 -21.43 16.17
N MET A 421 -4.81 -20.51 15.53
CA MET A 421 -4.48 -19.99 14.19
C MET A 421 -3.02 -19.53 14.07
N ALA A 422 -2.52 -18.80 15.08
CA ALA A 422 -1.12 -18.38 15.16
C ALA A 422 -0.15 -19.56 15.09
N GLY A 423 -0.42 -20.64 15.83
CA GLY A 423 0.40 -21.86 15.83
C GLY A 423 0.38 -22.60 14.49
N ALA A 424 -0.80 -22.69 13.85
CA ALA A 424 -0.93 -23.30 12.53
C ALA A 424 -0.14 -22.53 11.46
N PHE A 425 -0.14 -21.19 11.51
CA PHE A 425 0.63 -20.37 10.59
C PHE A 425 2.13 -20.38 10.86
N ILE A 426 2.56 -20.42 12.11
CA ILE A 426 3.98 -20.62 12.43
C ILE A 426 4.46 -21.97 11.86
N LEU A 427 3.67 -23.03 12.01
CA LEU A 427 3.99 -24.34 11.42
C LEU A 427 4.10 -24.24 9.89
N ALA A 428 3.17 -23.54 9.22
CA ALA A 428 3.24 -23.31 7.78
C ALA A 428 4.53 -22.59 7.37
N ILE A 429 4.94 -21.54 8.10
CA ILE A 429 6.18 -20.79 7.86
C ILE A 429 7.41 -21.69 8.00
N LEU A 430 7.43 -22.55 9.00
CA LEU A 430 8.51 -23.53 9.18
C LEU A 430 8.59 -24.47 7.97
N VAL A 431 7.45 -25.02 7.52
CA VAL A 431 7.39 -25.88 6.34
C VAL A 431 7.85 -25.13 5.08
N TYR A 432 7.41 -23.88 4.89
CA TYR A 432 7.85 -23.03 3.78
C TYR A 432 9.36 -22.78 3.78
N THR A 433 9.93 -22.57 4.95
CA THR A 433 11.37 -22.35 5.12
C THR A 433 12.15 -23.63 4.80
N LEU A 434 11.70 -24.78 5.31
CA LEU A 434 12.31 -26.08 5.04
C LEU A 434 12.23 -26.49 3.56
N MET A 435 11.14 -26.15 2.88
CA MET A 435 10.96 -26.43 1.46
C MET A 435 11.60 -25.38 0.53
N GLY A 436 12.21 -24.33 1.08
CA GLY A 436 12.91 -23.29 0.33
C GLY A 436 12.00 -22.29 -0.40
N PHE A 437 10.73 -22.17 -0.01
CA PHE A 437 9.84 -21.08 -0.46
C PHE A 437 10.19 -19.75 0.20
N LEU A 438 10.74 -19.82 1.43
CA LEU A 438 11.22 -18.67 2.19
C LEU A 438 12.69 -18.88 2.57
N PRO A 439 13.64 -18.14 1.98
CA PRO A 439 15.00 -18.13 2.47
C PRO A 439 15.02 -17.62 3.92
N ALA A 440 15.68 -18.34 4.83
CA ALA A 440 15.69 -18.00 6.26
C ALA A 440 16.16 -16.54 6.53
N LYS A 441 17.04 -16.01 5.68
CA LYS A 441 17.52 -14.62 5.75
C LYS A 441 16.43 -13.58 5.47
N ASN A 442 15.42 -13.93 4.69
CA ASN A 442 14.42 -12.99 4.17
C ASN A 442 13.08 -13.07 4.94
N VAL A 443 12.91 -14.05 5.84
CA VAL A 443 11.67 -14.28 6.61
C VAL A 443 11.19 -13.01 7.31
N TYR A 444 12.11 -12.20 7.83
CA TYR A 444 11.78 -10.98 8.60
C TYR A 444 11.85 -9.68 7.79
N GLN A 445 12.37 -9.73 6.56
CA GLN A 445 12.60 -8.53 5.74
C GLN A 445 11.28 -7.95 5.22
N ASP A 446 10.34 -8.83 4.86
CA ASP A 446 9.08 -8.45 4.20
C ASP A 446 7.91 -8.25 5.18
N ILE A 447 8.18 -8.23 6.49
CA ILE A 447 7.18 -7.95 7.52
C ILE A 447 6.93 -6.44 7.61
N ASP A 448 5.66 -6.02 7.56
CA ASP A 448 5.25 -4.65 7.89
C ASP A 448 5.33 -4.42 9.41
N TRP A 449 6.55 -4.25 9.90
CA TRP A 449 6.88 -3.99 11.30
C TRP A 449 6.09 -2.81 11.90
N PRO A 450 5.86 -1.69 11.19
CA PRO A 450 4.96 -0.64 11.67
C PRO A 450 3.59 -1.14 12.13
N ILE A 451 2.95 -2.06 11.39
CA ILE A 451 1.66 -2.65 11.80
C ILE A 451 1.83 -3.48 13.07
N ILE A 452 2.89 -4.28 13.16
CA ILE A 452 3.16 -5.13 14.35
C ILE A 452 3.37 -4.27 15.60
N VAL A 453 4.15 -3.19 15.48
CA VAL A 453 4.40 -2.25 16.57
C VAL A 453 3.13 -1.49 16.96
N LEU A 454 2.35 -1.03 15.98
CA LEU A 454 1.07 -0.37 16.21
C LEU A 454 0.13 -1.26 17.05
N LEU A 455 -0.04 -2.52 16.64
CA LEU A 455 -0.91 -3.46 17.34
C LEU A 455 -0.41 -3.72 18.76
N GLY A 456 0.88 -4.03 18.91
CA GLY A 456 1.48 -4.30 20.21
C GLY A 456 1.37 -3.12 21.17
N ALA A 457 1.52 -1.89 20.68
CA ALA A 457 1.46 -0.68 21.49
C ALA A 457 0.03 -0.21 21.76
N MET A 458 -0.91 -0.42 20.85
CA MET A 458 -2.28 0.04 21.03
C MET A 458 -3.12 -0.89 21.92
N ILE A 459 -2.90 -2.21 21.91
CA ILE A 459 -3.61 -3.18 22.79
C ILE A 459 -3.65 -2.72 24.27
N PRO A 460 -2.53 -2.35 24.92
CA PRO A 460 -2.56 -1.85 26.30
C PRO A 460 -3.29 -0.51 26.45
N VAL A 461 -3.27 0.36 25.44
CA VAL A 461 -4.05 1.62 25.44
C VAL A 461 -5.55 1.31 25.44
N GLY A 462 -5.98 0.31 24.68
CA GLY A 462 -7.36 -0.19 24.71
C GLY A 462 -7.75 -0.75 26.09
N LYS A 463 -6.85 -1.53 26.71
CA LYS A 463 -7.06 -2.04 28.09
C LYS A 463 -7.15 -0.92 29.12
N ALA A 464 -6.35 0.14 28.98
CA ALA A 464 -6.44 1.32 29.85
C ALA A 464 -7.78 2.05 29.72
N LEU A 465 -8.31 2.16 28.50
CA LEU A 465 -9.61 2.76 28.25
C LEU A 465 -10.75 1.96 28.94
N GLU A 466 -10.62 0.64 28.98
CA GLU A 466 -11.57 -0.25 29.66
C GLU A 466 -11.42 -0.21 31.18
N SER A 467 -10.21 -0.38 31.72
CA SER A 467 -9.95 -0.44 33.16
C SER A 467 -10.31 0.83 33.91
N THR A 468 -10.17 2.00 33.25
CA THR A 468 -10.55 3.31 33.80
C THR A 468 -12.08 3.56 33.76
N GLY A 469 -12.85 2.66 33.14
CA GLY A 469 -14.30 2.83 32.96
C GLY A 469 -14.69 3.93 31.97
N ALA A 470 -13.73 4.45 31.19
CA ALA A 470 -13.97 5.50 30.21
C ALA A 470 -14.90 5.02 29.06
N THR A 471 -14.82 3.74 28.68
CA THR A 471 -15.77 3.10 27.73
C THR A 471 -17.23 3.28 28.16
N GLY A 472 -17.53 3.09 29.45
CA GLY A 472 -18.87 3.25 30.01
C GLY A 472 -19.39 4.69 29.91
N LEU A 473 -18.52 5.68 30.05
CA LEU A 473 -18.91 7.08 29.86
C LEU A 473 -19.31 7.38 28.42
N VAL A 474 -18.47 6.98 27.44
CA VAL A 474 -18.77 7.15 26.02
C VAL A 474 -20.06 6.44 25.65
N ALA A 475 -20.21 5.20 26.10
CA ALA A 475 -21.41 4.41 25.89
C ALA A 475 -22.66 5.12 26.46
N SER A 476 -22.58 5.67 27.67
CA SER A 476 -23.71 6.37 28.30
C SER A 476 -24.10 7.63 27.55
N SER A 477 -23.12 8.39 27.05
CA SER A 477 -23.40 9.56 26.22
C SER A 477 -24.10 9.17 24.91
N ILE A 478 -23.63 8.11 24.25
CA ILE A 478 -24.24 7.64 22.99
C ILE A 478 -25.65 7.09 23.24
N VAL A 479 -25.84 6.25 24.25
CA VAL A 479 -27.15 5.68 24.61
C VAL A 479 -28.14 6.79 24.98
N ASN A 480 -27.70 7.82 25.72
CA ASN A 480 -28.55 8.96 26.06
C ASN A 480 -28.97 9.78 24.84
N VAL A 481 -28.05 10.03 23.89
CA VAL A 481 -28.34 10.75 22.64
C VAL A 481 -29.22 9.92 21.70
N THR A 482 -29.10 8.59 21.76
CA THR A 482 -29.87 7.65 20.93
C THR A 482 -31.09 7.06 21.64
N ALA A 483 -31.45 7.61 22.81
CA ALA A 483 -32.56 7.11 23.61
C ALA A 483 -33.88 7.15 22.83
N GLY A 484 -34.57 6.02 22.78
CA GLY A 484 -35.82 5.86 22.02
C GLY A 484 -35.64 5.56 20.53
N LEU A 485 -34.42 5.52 20.02
CA LEU A 485 -34.15 5.05 18.66
C LEU A 485 -34.11 3.51 18.61
N PRO A 486 -34.55 2.88 17.52
CA PRO A 486 -34.35 1.46 17.30
C PRO A 486 -32.86 1.07 17.29
N ILE A 487 -32.54 -0.12 17.82
CA ILE A 487 -31.16 -0.60 17.98
C ILE A 487 -30.40 -0.67 16.65
N TYR A 488 -31.08 -0.97 15.54
CA TYR A 488 -30.46 -0.98 14.22
C TYR A 488 -29.92 0.40 13.79
N ILE A 489 -30.49 1.51 14.30
CA ILE A 489 -29.99 2.86 14.04
C ILE A 489 -28.69 3.09 14.82
N VAL A 490 -28.62 2.63 16.07
CA VAL A 490 -27.39 2.71 16.89
C VAL A 490 -26.27 1.90 16.23
N LEU A 491 -26.59 0.69 15.76
CA LEU A 491 -25.66 -0.15 15.02
C LEU A 491 -25.17 0.53 13.73
N THR A 492 -26.09 1.15 12.98
CA THR A 492 -25.76 1.93 11.77
C THR A 492 -24.84 3.10 12.11
N LEU A 493 -25.11 3.83 13.19
CA LEU A 493 -24.27 4.95 13.63
C LEU A 493 -22.84 4.48 13.97
N ILE A 494 -22.70 3.37 14.68
CA ILE A 494 -21.39 2.80 15.01
C ILE A 494 -20.64 2.39 13.75
N LEU A 495 -21.31 1.71 12.81
CA LEU A 495 -20.73 1.33 11.52
C LEU A 495 -20.22 2.57 10.78
N VAL A 496 -21.07 3.57 10.59
CA VAL A 496 -20.77 4.79 9.84
C VAL A 496 -19.66 5.61 10.49
N VAL A 497 -19.70 5.80 11.81
CA VAL A 497 -18.64 6.50 12.55
C VAL A 497 -17.31 5.77 12.42
N THR A 498 -17.32 4.45 12.48
CA THR A 498 -16.11 3.63 12.31
C THR A 498 -15.54 3.76 10.90
N MET A 499 -16.39 3.76 9.86
CA MET A 499 -15.99 3.98 8.46
C MET A 499 -15.26 5.32 8.29
N PHE A 500 -15.90 6.42 8.71
CA PHE A 500 -15.29 7.75 8.62
C PHE A 500 -13.98 7.87 9.39
N LEU A 501 -13.88 7.23 10.56
CA LEU A 501 -12.65 7.21 11.34
C LEU A 501 -11.54 6.44 10.59
N SER A 502 -11.90 5.37 9.89
CA SER A 502 -10.98 4.55 9.09
C SER A 502 -10.44 5.25 7.84
N ASP A 503 -11.18 6.23 7.29
CA ASP A 503 -10.68 7.01 6.15
C ASP A 503 -9.58 8.02 6.53
N ILE A 504 -9.48 8.35 7.82
CA ILE A 504 -8.58 9.36 8.36
C ILE A 504 -7.39 8.72 9.09
N ILE A 505 -7.63 7.57 9.74
CA ILE A 505 -6.70 6.88 10.61
C ILE A 505 -6.41 5.48 10.04
N ASN A 506 -5.29 4.87 10.43
CA ASN A 506 -5.04 3.47 10.11
C ASN A 506 -6.17 2.56 10.65
N ASN A 507 -6.78 1.79 9.74
CA ASN A 507 -7.78 0.74 9.98
C ASN A 507 -7.59 -0.07 11.27
N ALA A 508 -6.36 -0.53 11.53
CA ALA A 508 -6.07 -1.32 12.73
C ALA A 508 -6.26 -0.52 14.03
N ALA A 509 -5.82 0.75 14.04
CA ALA A 509 -6.00 1.63 15.20
C ALA A 509 -7.48 1.99 15.39
N THR A 510 -8.21 2.23 14.29
CA THR A 510 -9.66 2.47 14.31
C THR A 510 -10.42 1.31 14.95
N ALA A 511 -10.14 0.06 14.53
CA ALA A 511 -10.77 -1.12 15.11
C ALA A 511 -10.50 -1.24 16.62
N LEU A 512 -9.26 -0.98 17.04
CA LEU A 512 -8.90 -1.12 18.45
C LEU A 512 -9.53 -0.05 19.36
N VAL A 513 -9.73 1.16 18.85
CA VAL A 513 -10.41 2.23 19.61
C VAL A 513 -11.91 1.97 19.66
N MET A 514 -12.51 1.58 18.53
CA MET A 514 -13.96 1.43 18.42
C MET A 514 -14.51 0.15 19.04
N ALA A 515 -13.74 -0.94 19.08
CA ALA A 515 -14.17 -2.20 19.70
C ALA A 515 -14.64 -2.06 21.16
N PRO A 516 -13.82 -1.53 22.10
CA PRO A 516 -14.24 -1.37 23.50
C PRO A 516 -15.41 -0.39 23.66
N ILE A 517 -15.50 0.65 22.81
CA ILE A 517 -16.62 1.59 22.81
C ILE A 517 -17.92 0.89 22.39
N SER A 518 -17.87 0.11 21.32
CA SER A 518 -19.03 -0.62 20.78
C SER A 518 -19.57 -1.67 21.76
N VAL A 519 -18.68 -2.39 22.45
CA VAL A 519 -19.04 -3.34 23.51
C VAL A 519 -19.65 -2.62 24.71
N GLY A 520 -19.11 -1.48 25.12
CA GLY A 520 -19.69 -0.65 26.17
C GLY A 520 -21.13 -0.23 25.85
N ILE A 521 -21.41 0.15 24.60
CA ILE A 521 -22.75 0.53 24.14
C ILE A 521 -23.69 -0.68 24.18
N ALA A 522 -23.28 -1.82 23.63
CA ALA A 522 -24.07 -3.05 23.64
C ALA A 522 -24.45 -3.49 25.06
N ASN A 523 -23.47 -3.47 25.97
CA ASN A 523 -23.68 -3.81 27.38
C ASN A 523 -24.68 -2.87 28.07
N GLN A 524 -24.66 -1.56 27.76
CA GLN A 524 -25.63 -0.62 28.32
C GLN A 524 -27.03 -0.76 27.74
N LEU A 525 -27.13 -1.15 26.47
CA LEU A 525 -28.40 -1.47 25.82
C LEU A 525 -28.95 -2.85 26.25
N GLY A 526 -28.14 -3.67 26.92
CA GLY A 526 -28.52 -5.01 27.35
C GLY A 526 -28.67 -6.01 26.19
N VAL A 527 -27.90 -5.83 25.12
CA VAL A 527 -27.95 -6.64 23.89
C VAL A 527 -26.62 -7.37 23.66
N ASN A 528 -26.63 -8.34 22.75
CA ASN A 528 -25.43 -9.06 22.33
C ASN A 528 -24.36 -8.10 21.77
N ILE A 529 -23.10 -8.34 22.13
CA ILE A 529 -21.94 -7.57 21.68
C ILE A 529 -21.48 -7.95 20.27
N ASP A 530 -21.80 -9.15 19.79
CA ASP A 530 -21.31 -9.69 18.51
C ASP A 530 -21.73 -8.85 17.30
N PRO A 531 -22.99 -8.36 17.19
CA PRO A 531 -23.40 -7.46 16.11
C PRO A 531 -22.58 -6.17 16.07
N PHE A 532 -22.28 -5.60 17.24
CA PHE A 532 -21.56 -4.35 17.41
C PHE A 532 -20.08 -4.51 17.03
N LEU A 533 -19.46 -5.61 17.47
CA LEU A 533 -18.10 -5.95 17.08
C LEU A 533 -17.99 -6.18 15.57
N MET A 534 -18.96 -6.86 14.95
CA MET A 534 -18.99 -7.05 13.50
C MET A 534 -19.20 -5.73 12.73
N ALA A 535 -20.03 -4.83 13.24
CA ALA A 535 -20.16 -3.48 12.67
C ALA A 535 -18.83 -2.71 12.73
N VAL A 536 -18.08 -2.81 13.82
CA VAL A 536 -16.74 -2.21 13.91
C VAL A 536 -15.76 -2.87 12.96
N ALA A 537 -15.76 -4.21 12.84
CA ALA A 537 -14.86 -4.93 11.95
C ALA A 537 -15.05 -4.52 10.47
N ILE A 538 -16.30 -4.44 10.03
CA ILE A 538 -16.66 -4.02 8.67
C ILE A 538 -16.34 -2.54 8.48
N GLY A 539 -16.75 -1.68 9.43
CA GLY A 539 -16.52 -0.24 9.34
C GLY A 539 -15.05 0.13 9.26
N ALA A 540 -14.22 -0.48 10.11
CA ALA A 540 -12.77 -0.26 10.15
C ALA A 540 -12.03 -0.85 8.92
N SER A 541 -12.73 -1.56 8.05
CA SER A 541 -12.18 -2.13 6.83
C SER A 541 -12.65 -1.39 5.57
N CYS A 542 -13.55 -0.42 5.70
CA CYS A 542 -14.10 0.37 4.61
C CYS A 542 -13.42 1.74 4.54
N ALA A 543 -12.25 1.80 3.92
CA ALA A 543 -11.52 3.05 3.70
C ALA A 543 -11.51 3.37 2.20
N PHE A 544 -12.63 3.86 1.68
CA PHE A 544 -12.83 4.10 0.24
C PHE A 544 -12.86 5.58 -0.14
N LEU A 545 -12.97 6.51 0.82
CA LEU A 545 -13.15 7.93 0.51
C LEU A 545 -11.85 8.66 0.21
N THR A 546 -10.72 8.17 0.72
CA THR A 546 -9.43 8.84 0.59
C THR A 546 -8.30 7.91 0.12
N PRO A 547 -7.27 8.44 -0.55
CA PRO A 547 -6.09 7.66 -0.91
C PRO A 547 -5.25 7.23 0.31
N ILE A 548 -5.33 7.98 1.40
CA ILE A 548 -4.52 7.75 2.61
C ILE A 548 -5.15 6.77 3.60
N GLY A 549 -6.46 6.55 3.53
CA GLY A 549 -7.17 5.63 4.41
C GLY A 549 -6.71 4.18 4.26
N HIS A 550 -6.21 3.80 3.07
CA HIS A 550 -5.66 2.47 2.85
C HIS A 550 -4.45 2.49 1.89
N GLN A 551 -3.39 1.75 2.24
CA GLN A 551 -2.17 1.63 1.42
C GLN A 551 -2.48 1.19 -0.03
N SER A 552 -3.42 0.27 -0.24
CA SER A 552 -3.95 -0.11 -1.56
C SER A 552 -4.35 1.09 -2.43
N ASN A 553 -5.06 2.07 -1.86
CA ASN A 553 -5.47 3.27 -2.60
C ASN A 553 -4.25 4.15 -2.90
N THR A 554 -3.34 4.33 -1.96
CA THR A 554 -2.10 5.10 -2.17
C THR A 554 -1.26 4.51 -3.32
N LEU A 555 -1.14 3.18 -3.40
CA LEU A 555 -0.32 2.51 -4.42
C LEU A 555 -0.84 2.69 -5.85
N VAL A 556 -2.16 2.78 -6.04
CA VAL A 556 -2.75 3.01 -7.37
C VAL A 556 -2.84 4.47 -7.74
N MET A 557 -2.65 5.39 -6.78
CA MET A 557 -2.78 6.83 -7.01
C MET A 557 -1.84 7.35 -8.10
N GLY A 558 -0.56 7.00 -8.03
CA GLY A 558 0.43 7.41 -9.03
C GLY A 558 0.20 6.78 -10.39
N PRO A 559 0.24 5.43 -10.51
CA PRO A 559 0.10 4.74 -11.79
C PRO A 559 -1.27 4.95 -12.46
N GLY A 560 -2.32 5.18 -11.68
CA GLY A 560 -3.66 5.51 -12.18
C GLY A 560 -3.91 7.00 -12.42
N GLY A 561 -2.96 7.86 -12.03
CA GLY A 561 -3.07 9.32 -12.13
C GLY A 561 -4.24 9.93 -11.36
N TYR A 562 -4.66 9.28 -10.27
CA TYR A 562 -5.76 9.73 -9.44
C TYR A 562 -5.34 10.87 -8.52
N GLN A 563 -6.27 11.79 -8.28
CA GLN A 563 -6.14 12.81 -7.25
C GLN A 563 -6.96 12.45 -6.01
N PHE A 564 -6.67 13.12 -4.90
CA PHE A 564 -7.37 12.92 -3.64
C PHE A 564 -8.91 12.99 -3.79
N GLY A 565 -9.40 13.97 -4.55
CA GLY A 565 -10.83 14.20 -4.80
C GLY A 565 -11.50 13.23 -5.78
N ASP A 566 -10.80 12.21 -6.28
CA ASP A 566 -11.38 11.23 -7.20
C ASP A 566 -11.99 10.03 -6.45
N TYR A 567 -11.43 9.67 -5.28
CA TYR A 567 -11.79 8.48 -4.52
C TYR A 567 -13.24 8.49 -4.02
N TRP A 568 -13.66 9.59 -3.37
CA TRP A 568 -15.02 9.69 -2.82
C TRP A 568 -16.14 9.55 -3.88
N ARG A 569 -15.86 9.81 -5.17
CA ARG A 569 -16.86 9.69 -6.24
C ARG A 569 -17.33 8.26 -6.44
N MET A 570 -16.43 7.30 -6.31
CA MET A 570 -16.75 5.86 -6.35
C MET A 570 -16.92 5.28 -4.94
N GLY A 571 -16.15 5.77 -3.97
CA GLY A 571 -16.13 5.29 -2.58
C GLY A 571 -17.41 5.57 -1.83
N LEU A 572 -17.95 6.80 -1.89
CA LEU A 572 -19.15 7.16 -1.14
C LEU A 572 -20.38 6.34 -1.56
N PRO A 573 -20.68 6.16 -2.86
CA PRO A 573 -21.76 5.25 -3.27
C PRO A 573 -21.53 3.80 -2.81
N LEU A 574 -20.28 3.31 -2.85
CA LEU A 574 -19.95 1.97 -2.40
C LEU A 574 -20.18 1.83 -0.89
N GLU A 575 -19.76 2.79 -0.08
CA GLU A 575 -20.00 2.78 1.37
C GLU A 575 -21.47 2.82 1.73
N ILE A 576 -22.28 3.61 1.01
CA ILE A 576 -23.74 3.62 1.18
C ILE A 576 -24.31 2.22 0.92
N ILE A 577 -23.88 1.56 -0.15
CA ILE A 577 -24.29 0.17 -0.46
C ILE A 577 -23.87 -0.77 0.66
N ILE A 578 -22.63 -0.64 1.17
CA ILE A 578 -22.12 -1.46 2.26
C ILE A 578 -22.97 -1.25 3.51
N VAL A 579 -23.32 -0.03 3.90
CA VAL A 579 -24.16 0.26 5.08
C VAL A 579 -25.54 -0.37 4.94
N ILE A 580 -26.19 -0.20 3.77
CA ILE A 580 -27.51 -0.75 3.48
C ILE A 580 -27.54 -2.28 3.58
N ILE A 581 -26.46 -2.94 3.17
CA ILE A 581 -26.36 -4.42 3.15
C ILE A 581 -25.89 -4.97 4.49
N SER A 582 -24.91 -4.31 5.11
CA SER A 582 -24.25 -4.80 6.32
C SER A 582 -25.21 -4.85 7.50
N VAL A 583 -25.98 -3.78 7.73
CA VAL A 583 -26.83 -3.69 8.94
C VAL A 583 -27.88 -4.81 8.98
N PRO A 584 -28.67 -5.08 7.93
CA PRO A 584 -29.58 -6.21 7.92
C PRO A 584 -28.88 -7.57 8.06
N LEU A 585 -27.77 -7.78 7.33
CA LEU A 585 -27.04 -9.06 7.39
C LEU A 585 -26.43 -9.31 8.76
N ILE A 586 -25.86 -8.28 9.39
CA ILE A 586 -25.34 -8.38 10.76
C ILE A 586 -26.46 -8.84 11.69
N LEU A 587 -27.65 -8.24 11.63
CA LEU A 587 -28.77 -8.59 12.51
C LEU A 587 -29.35 -9.99 12.23
N ILE A 588 -29.26 -10.48 10.99
CA ILE A 588 -29.71 -11.83 10.61
C ILE A 588 -28.73 -12.90 11.09
N VAL A 589 -27.43 -12.66 10.90
CA VAL A 589 -26.36 -13.63 11.22
C VAL A 589 -26.04 -13.61 12.72
N TRP A 590 -26.05 -12.42 13.32
CA TRP A 590 -25.78 -12.15 14.73
C TRP A 590 -27.02 -11.48 15.35
N PRO A 591 -27.96 -12.26 15.91
CA PRO A 591 -29.14 -11.69 16.55
C PRO A 591 -28.76 -10.89 17.81
N LEU A 592 -29.50 -9.78 18.02
CA LEU A 592 -29.36 -8.84 19.15
C LEU A 592 -29.62 -9.49 20.51
#